data_AF-A0A537P8C9-F1
#
_entry.id   AF-A0A537P8C9-F1
#
_cell.length_a   1.000
_cell.length_b   1.000
_cell.length_c   1.000
_cell.angle_alpha   90.00
_cell.angle_beta   90.00
_cell.angle_gamma   90.00
#
_symmetry.space_group_name_H-M   'P 1'
#
loop_
_entity.id
_entity.type
_entity.pdbx_description
1 polymer ?
#
loop_
_entity_poly.entity_id
_entity_poly.type
_entity_poly.pdbx_seq_one_letter_code
_entity_poly.pdbx_strand_id
1 'polypeptide(L)'
;MRHPAPQETHWPTGAIFTVGHSTLPIERFITLLQVYGIERLADVRTVPRSRFNPQFNADELGRVLALQNIDYVPLQALGGLRHPRKDSINTGWRNTSFRGYADYMQTEDFQQGLEDLIGLSRQKRTAMMCAEAVPWRCHRSLVADALNVRGIPVVEILSQSDYRAHKLTPFAHVDGTTVTYPREQSTLL
;
A
#
# COMPACT_ATOMS: atom_id res chain seq x y z
N MET A 1 2.18 21.03 12.71
CA MET A 1 3.08 21.66 11.73
C MET A 1 2.58 21.27 10.35
N ARG A 2 2.44 22.22 9.41
CA ARG A 2 2.08 21.87 8.03
C ARG A 2 3.35 21.36 7.35
N HIS A 3 3.24 20.23 6.67
CA HIS A 3 4.30 19.74 5.81
C HIS A 3 4.57 20.75 4.67
N PRO A 4 5.80 20.82 4.11
CA PRO A 4 6.02 21.52 2.86
C PRO A 4 5.12 20.93 1.77
N ALA A 5 4.81 21.72 0.74
CA ALA A 5 3.99 21.22 -0.35
C ALA A 5 4.66 19.96 -0.97
N PRO A 6 3.90 18.93 -1.39
CA PRO A 6 4.48 17.72 -1.94
C PRO A 6 5.45 17.94 -3.11
N GLN A 7 5.23 19.02 -3.88
CA GLN A 7 6.04 19.45 -5.02
C GLN A 7 7.39 20.06 -4.60
N GLU A 8 7.46 20.62 -3.40
CA GLU A 8 8.65 21.23 -2.81
C GLU A 8 9.44 20.24 -1.95
N THR A 9 8.90 19.04 -1.76
CA THR A 9 9.47 18.02 -0.89
C THR A 9 10.48 17.16 -1.66
N HIS A 10 11.69 17.02 -1.11
CA HIS A 10 12.63 16.02 -1.62
C HIS A 10 12.30 14.65 -1.03
N TRP A 11 11.74 13.77 -1.86
CA TRP A 11 11.41 12.41 -1.46
C TRP A 11 12.65 11.53 -1.48
N PRO A 12 12.81 10.60 -0.51
CA PRO A 12 13.90 9.62 -0.55
C PRO A 12 13.93 8.85 -1.88
N THR A 13 15.12 8.58 -2.40
CA THR A 13 15.29 7.77 -3.61
C THR A 13 14.66 6.39 -3.42
N GLY A 14 13.85 5.94 -4.38
CA GLY A 14 13.14 4.66 -4.32
C GLY A 14 11.98 4.63 -3.32
N ALA A 15 11.53 5.78 -2.80
CA ALA A 15 10.35 5.83 -1.95
C ALA A 15 9.09 5.36 -2.70
N ILE A 16 8.26 4.59 -2.01
CA ILE A 16 6.96 4.14 -2.49
C ILE A 16 5.86 4.95 -1.82
N PHE A 17 4.92 5.44 -2.61
CA PHE A 17 3.75 6.15 -2.08
C PHE A 17 2.59 5.20 -1.88
N THR A 18 1.68 5.50 -0.96
CA THR A 18 0.44 4.74 -0.77
C THR A 18 -0.74 5.66 -0.89
N VAL A 19 -1.77 5.22 -1.62
CA VAL A 19 -2.99 6.02 -1.84
C VAL A 19 -4.23 5.14 -1.82
N GLY A 20 -5.32 5.71 -1.31
CA GLY A 20 -6.65 5.11 -1.34
C GLY A 20 -7.54 5.85 -2.32
N HIS A 21 -8.19 5.16 -3.25
CA HIS A 21 -9.10 5.86 -4.16
C HIS A 21 -10.43 6.24 -3.49
N SER A 22 -10.88 5.47 -2.49
CA SER A 22 -12.15 5.68 -1.78
C SER A 22 -13.30 5.89 -2.77
N THR A 23 -14.03 6.99 -2.62
CA THR A 23 -15.11 7.44 -3.49
C THR A 23 -14.73 8.76 -4.18
N LEU A 24 -13.43 9.02 -4.38
CA LEU A 24 -12.98 10.26 -5.00
C LEU A 24 -13.49 10.36 -6.45
N PRO A 25 -13.91 11.56 -6.90
CA PRO A 25 -14.03 11.84 -8.33
C PRO A 25 -12.69 11.58 -9.03
N ILE A 26 -12.74 11.06 -10.25
CA ILE A 26 -11.53 10.65 -10.97
C ILE A 26 -10.57 11.82 -11.17
N GLU A 27 -11.09 13.02 -11.45
CA GLU A 27 -10.31 14.25 -11.64
C GLU A 27 -9.53 14.60 -10.37
N ARG A 28 -10.19 14.46 -9.20
CA ARG A 28 -9.55 14.73 -7.90
C ARG A 28 -8.46 13.71 -7.59
N PHE A 29 -8.67 12.44 -7.98
CA PHE A 29 -7.67 11.40 -7.84
C PHE A 29 -6.46 11.63 -8.75
N ILE A 30 -6.69 11.99 -10.02
CA ILE A 30 -5.60 12.35 -10.95
C ILE A 30 -4.82 13.56 -10.44
N THR A 31 -5.50 14.63 -10.00
CA THR A 31 -4.82 15.78 -9.40
C THR A 31 -4.00 15.36 -8.18
N LEU A 32 -4.51 14.45 -7.35
CA LEU A 32 -3.77 13.93 -6.20
C LEU A 32 -2.47 13.24 -6.65
N LEU A 33 -2.52 12.36 -7.65
CA LEU A 33 -1.32 11.71 -8.19
C LEU A 33 -0.32 12.73 -8.76
N GLN A 34 -0.80 13.73 -9.50
CA GLN A 34 0.04 14.77 -10.11
C GLN A 34 0.73 15.66 -9.08
N VAL A 35 0.05 16.03 -8.00
CA VAL A 35 0.63 16.84 -6.92
C VAL A 35 1.82 16.14 -6.26
N TYR A 36 1.76 14.82 -6.11
CA TYR A 36 2.89 14.02 -5.62
C TYR A 36 3.86 13.60 -6.73
N GLY A 37 3.60 14.02 -7.97
CA GLY A 37 4.38 13.69 -9.15
C GLY A 37 4.50 12.19 -9.38
N ILE A 38 3.42 11.43 -9.12
CA ILE A 38 3.37 9.99 -9.35
C ILE A 38 3.34 9.72 -10.84
N GLU A 39 4.26 8.89 -11.30
CA GLU A 39 4.43 8.49 -12.70
C GLU A 39 3.90 7.08 -12.95
N ARG A 40 3.68 6.30 -11.89
CA ARG A 40 3.16 4.94 -11.95
C ARG A 40 2.22 4.63 -10.80
N LEU A 41 1.09 4.05 -11.11
CA LEU A 41 0.12 3.53 -10.16
C LEU A 41 0.14 1.99 -10.19
N ALA A 42 0.65 1.39 -9.11
CA ALA A 42 0.57 -0.05 -8.88
C ALA A 42 -0.75 -0.39 -8.17
N ASP A 43 -1.65 -1.09 -8.84
CA ASP A 43 -2.94 -1.47 -8.28
C ASP A 43 -2.83 -2.80 -7.52
N VAL A 44 -2.88 -2.71 -6.19
CA VAL A 44 -2.80 -3.87 -5.30
C VAL A 44 -4.18 -4.38 -4.88
N ARG A 45 -5.22 -4.12 -5.67
CA ARG A 45 -6.56 -4.69 -5.46
C ARG A 45 -6.65 -6.07 -6.10
N THR A 46 -7.16 -7.05 -5.34
CA THR A 46 -7.47 -8.39 -5.85
C THR A 46 -8.58 -8.35 -6.90
N VAL A 47 -9.58 -7.49 -6.68
CA VAL A 47 -10.71 -7.31 -7.60
C VAL A 47 -10.86 -5.81 -7.90
N PRO A 48 -10.20 -5.31 -8.96
CA PRO A 48 -10.26 -3.90 -9.35
C PRO A 48 -11.53 -3.60 -10.17
N ARG A 49 -12.70 -3.98 -9.64
CA ARG A 49 -14.01 -3.74 -10.24
C ARG A 49 -15.04 -3.36 -9.18
N SER A 50 -15.83 -2.32 -9.47
CA SER A 50 -16.90 -1.83 -8.61
C SER A 50 -18.03 -1.25 -9.46
N ARG A 51 -19.27 -1.55 -9.08
CA ARG A 51 -20.46 -0.88 -9.65
C ARG A 51 -20.66 0.53 -9.09
N PHE A 52 -20.22 0.75 -7.84
CA PHE A 52 -20.37 2.03 -7.15
C PHE A 52 -19.29 3.04 -7.56
N ASN A 53 -18.08 2.54 -7.85
CA ASN A 53 -16.93 3.33 -8.27
C ASN A 53 -16.40 2.86 -9.65
N PRO A 54 -17.22 2.91 -10.72
CA PRO A 54 -16.84 2.38 -12.03
C PRO A 54 -15.64 3.10 -12.66
N GLN A 55 -15.38 4.36 -12.29
CA GLN A 55 -14.20 5.12 -12.72
C GLN A 55 -12.87 4.52 -12.26
N PHE A 56 -12.91 3.67 -11.23
CA PHE A 56 -11.75 2.92 -10.74
C PHE A 56 -11.75 1.46 -11.19
N ASN A 57 -12.58 1.07 -12.16
CA ASN A 57 -12.43 -0.23 -12.80
C ASN A 57 -11.13 -0.26 -13.60
N ALA A 58 -10.41 -1.38 -13.57
CA ALA A 58 -9.06 -1.49 -14.14
C ALA A 58 -8.94 -0.93 -15.57
N ASP A 59 -9.87 -1.28 -16.46
CA ASP A 59 -9.82 -0.87 -17.86
C ASP A 59 -10.00 0.66 -18.01
N GLU A 60 -10.99 1.22 -17.32
CA GLU A 60 -11.28 2.66 -17.37
C GLU A 60 -10.18 3.47 -16.69
N LEU A 61 -9.73 3.02 -15.52
CA LEU A 61 -8.65 3.67 -14.77
C LEU A 61 -7.35 3.67 -15.58
N GLY A 62 -7.00 2.52 -16.19
CA GLY A 62 -5.82 2.42 -17.06
C GLY A 62 -5.88 3.39 -18.24
N ARG A 63 -7.05 3.50 -18.90
CA ARG A 63 -7.27 4.45 -20.00
C ARG A 63 -7.10 5.90 -19.56
N VAL A 64 -7.70 6.28 -18.42
CA VAL A 64 -7.62 7.65 -17.90
C VAL A 64 -6.18 8.00 -17.48
N LEU A 65 -5.47 7.09 -16.81
CA LEU A 65 -4.08 7.31 -16.41
C LEU A 65 -3.14 7.44 -17.60
N ALA A 66 -3.33 6.65 -18.66
CA ALA A 66 -2.55 6.75 -19.88
C ALA A 66 -2.66 8.14 -20.53
N LEU A 67 -3.84 8.76 -20.53
CA LEU A 67 -4.04 10.14 -21.03
C LEU A 67 -3.27 11.19 -20.20
N GLN A 68 -2.87 10.85 -18.98
CA GLN A 68 -2.09 11.70 -18.08
C GLN A 68 -0.61 11.30 -18.03
N ASN A 69 -0.17 10.37 -18.89
CA ASN A 69 1.17 9.79 -18.90
C ASN A 69 1.56 9.09 -17.57
N ILE A 70 0.58 8.50 -16.89
CA ILE A 70 0.79 7.70 -15.67
C ILE A 70 0.66 6.22 -16.04
N ASP A 71 1.71 5.44 -15.78
CA ASP A 71 1.67 3.99 -16.00
C ASP A 71 0.67 3.35 -15.04
N TYR A 72 -0.16 2.42 -15.53
CA TYR A 72 -1.04 1.60 -14.69
C TYR A 72 -0.55 0.15 -14.68
N VAL A 73 -0.25 -0.38 -13.50
CA VAL A 73 0.29 -1.73 -13.34
C VAL A 73 -0.58 -2.53 -12.35
N PRO A 74 -1.37 -3.51 -12.81
CA PRO A 74 -2.04 -4.44 -11.92
C PRO A 74 -1.03 -5.32 -11.19
N LEU A 75 -1.05 -5.34 -9.87
CA LEU A 75 -0.14 -6.12 -9.03
C LEU A 75 -0.92 -6.99 -8.04
N GLN A 76 -1.69 -7.93 -8.58
CA GLN A 76 -2.62 -8.79 -7.83
C GLN A 76 -1.94 -9.70 -6.80
N ALA A 77 -0.64 -9.98 -6.96
CA ALA A 77 0.15 -10.68 -5.96
C ALA A 77 0.07 -9.97 -4.60
N LEU A 78 0.09 -8.64 -4.57
CA LEU A 78 -0.10 -7.84 -3.34
C LEU A 78 -1.58 -7.60 -2.99
N GLY A 79 -2.50 -8.28 -3.67
CA GLY A 79 -3.93 -8.23 -3.47
C GLY A 79 -4.38 -8.68 -2.08
N GLY A 80 -5.34 -7.95 -1.49
CA GLY A 80 -6.05 -8.35 -0.27
C GLY A 80 -6.94 -9.60 -0.42
N LEU A 81 -7.96 -9.72 0.44
CA LEU A 81 -8.90 -10.85 0.46
C LEU A 81 -8.21 -12.21 0.70
N ARG A 82 -7.29 -12.24 1.68
CA ARG A 82 -6.58 -13.44 2.11
C ARG A 82 -7.24 -14.01 3.37
N HIS A 83 -7.27 -15.33 3.49
CA HIS A 83 -7.88 -16.02 4.63
C HIS A 83 -6.81 -16.44 5.64
N PRO A 84 -7.08 -16.33 6.95
CA PRO A 84 -6.15 -16.79 7.97
C PRO A 84 -5.99 -18.30 7.93
N ARG A 85 -4.76 -18.75 8.19
CA ARG A 85 -4.46 -20.16 8.41
C ARG A 85 -4.90 -20.56 9.83
N LYS A 86 -5.19 -21.85 10.03
CA LYS A 86 -5.62 -22.37 11.35
C LYS A 86 -4.52 -22.22 12.41
N ASP A 87 -3.27 -22.34 11.99
CA ASP A 87 -2.04 -22.25 12.75
C ASP A 87 -1.37 -20.86 12.62
N SER A 88 -2.15 -19.83 12.32
CA SER A 88 -1.64 -18.45 12.18
C SER A 88 -0.84 -18.03 13.41
N ILE A 89 0.40 -17.59 13.18
CA ILE A 89 1.23 -16.93 14.19
C ILE A 89 0.83 -15.46 14.40
N ASN A 90 0.07 -14.88 13.47
CA ASN A 90 -0.30 -13.47 13.43
C ASN A 90 -1.55 -13.15 14.29
N THR A 91 -1.61 -13.75 15.48
CA THR A 91 -2.77 -13.71 16.37
C THR A 91 -3.00 -12.37 17.05
N GLY A 92 -2.05 -11.42 16.96
CA GLY A 92 -2.22 -10.05 17.43
C GLY A 92 -3.31 -9.29 16.68
N TRP A 93 -3.55 -9.63 15.41
CA TRP A 93 -4.66 -9.07 14.65
C TRP A 93 -6.01 -9.61 15.12
N ARG A 94 -6.86 -8.73 15.65
CA ARG A 94 -8.27 -9.04 15.99
C ARG A 94 -9.13 -9.19 14.73
N ASN A 95 -8.84 -8.42 13.68
CA ASN A 95 -9.52 -8.52 12.40
C ASN A 95 -8.98 -9.71 11.60
N THR A 96 -9.88 -10.59 11.16
CA THR A 96 -9.55 -11.84 10.47
C THR A 96 -8.92 -11.62 9.09
N SER A 97 -9.33 -10.57 8.36
CA SER A 97 -8.75 -10.23 7.05
C SER A 97 -7.31 -9.75 7.18
N PHE A 98 -6.99 -8.93 8.19
CA PHE A 98 -5.62 -8.52 8.47
C PHE A 98 -4.74 -9.70 8.89
N ARG A 99 -5.26 -10.59 9.74
CA ARG A 99 -4.58 -11.84 10.09
C ARG A 99 -4.29 -12.69 8.85
N GLY A 100 -5.30 -12.88 7.99
CA GLY A 100 -5.13 -13.63 6.75
C GLY A 100 -4.14 -13.02 5.79
N TYR A 101 -4.10 -11.68 5.70
CA TYR A 101 -3.08 -11.01 4.91
C TYR A 101 -1.68 -11.18 5.51
N ALA A 102 -1.53 -11.04 6.83
CA ALA A 102 -0.27 -11.26 7.51
C ALA A 102 0.28 -12.68 7.38
N ASP A 103 -0.61 -13.69 7.32
CA ASP A 103 -0.22 -15.07 7.00
C ASP A 103 0.25 -15.20 5.55
N TYR A 104 -0.45 -14.55 4.61
CA TYR A 104 -0.06 -14.52 3.21
C TYR A 104 1.30 -13.84 2.98
N MET A 105 1.67 -12.85 3.80
CA MET A 105 2.98 -12.21 3.72
C MET A 105 4.17 -13.17 3.89
N GLN A 106 3.91 -14.37 4.44
CA GLN A 106 4.92 -15.41 4.66
C GLN A 106 5.12 -16.33 3.45
N THR A 107 4.43 -16.08 2.32
CA THR A 107 4.55 -16.92 1.11
C THR A 107 5.52 -16.32 0.08
N GLU A 108 6.05 -17.18 -0.79
CA GLU A 108 6.92 -16.77 -1.91
C GLU A 108 6.19 -15.81 -2.87
N ASP A 109 4.90 -16.02 -3.14
CA ASP A 109 4.10 -15.13 -4.00
C ASP A 109 4.08 -13.68 -3.48
N PHE A 110 3.95 -13.50 -2.16
CA PHE A 110 4.00 -12.17 -1.57
C PHE A 110 5.39 -11.56 -1.72
N GLN A 111 6.45 -12.35 -1.45
CA GLN A 111 7.82 -11.88 -1.59
C GLN A 111 8.12 -11.44 -3.02
N GLN A 112 7.72 -12.23 -4.01
CA GLN A 112 7.89 -11.87 -5.43
C GLN A 112 7.11 -10.59 -5.77
N GLY A 113 5.84 -10.49 -5.37
CA GLY A 113 5.05 -9.28 -5.60
C GLY A 113 5.64 -8.03 -4.94
N LEU A 114 6.28 -8.19 -3.77
CA LEU A 114 6.94 -7.10 -3.07
C LEU A 114 8.21 -6.65 -3.80
N GLU A 115 9.03 -7.59 -4.25
CA GLU A 115 10.23 -7.29 -5.04
C GLU A 115 9.88 -6.65 -6.39
N ASP A 116 8.78 -7.09 -7.04
CA ASP A 116 8.27 -6.45 -8.25
C ASP A 116 7.91 -4.98 -7.97
N LEU A 117 7.20 -4.69 -6.88
CA LEU A 117 6.85 -3.32 -6.49
C LEU A 117 8.10 -2.47 -6.22
N ILE A 118 9.09 -3.02 -5.53
CA ILE A 118 10.38 -2.35 -5.27
C ILE A 118 11.09 -2.07 -6.59
N GLY A 119 11.14 -3.04 -7.51
CA GLY A 119 11.71 -2.87 -8.85
C GLY A 119 11.04 -1.75 -9.63
N LEU A 120 9.70 -1.68 -9.60
CA LEU A 120 8.93 -0.60 -10.22
C LEU A 120 9.29 0.78 -9.63
N SER A 121 9.45 0.87 -8.31
CA SER A 121 9.77 2.13 -7.61
C SER A 121 11.17 2.67 -7.92
N ARG A 122 12.11 1.80 -8.31
CA ARG A 122 13.46 2.18 -8.72
C ARG A 122 13.51 2.82 -10.11
N GLN A 123 12.50 2.57 -10.93
CA GLN A 123 12.44 3.06 -12.31
C GLN A 123 11.67 4.39 -12.43
N LYS A 124 10.55 4.51 -11.70
CA LYS A 124 9.63 5.65 -11.76
C LYS A 124 9.02 5.89 -10.39
N ARG A 125 8.64 7.14 -10.09
CA ARG A 125 7.93 7.46 -8.84
C ARG A 125 6.60 6.72 -8.79
N THR A 126 6.51 5.73 -7.90
CA THR A 126 5.43 4.75 -7.88
C THR A 126 4.55 4.91 -6.64
N ALA A 127 3.23 4.93 -6.83
CA ALA A 127 2.26 4.79 -5.76
C ALA A 127 1.57 3.43 -5.83
N MET A 128 1.49 2.71 -4.71
CA MET A 128 0.59 1.57 -4.56
C MET A 128 -0.81 2.02 -4.13
N MET A 129 -1.85 1.49 -4.79
CA MET A 129 -3.24 1.90 -4.60
C MET A 129 -4.11 0.77 -4.06
N CYS A 130 -4.98 1.08 -3.09
CA CYS A 130 -6.13 0.24 -2.74
C CYS A 130 -7.46 1.04 -2.70
N ALA A 131 -8.57 0.38 -2.39
CA ALA A 131 -9.90 1.01 -2.39
C ALA A 131 -10.22 1.84 -1.13
N GLU A 132 -9.71 1.44 0.02
CA GLU A 132 -9.99 2.10 1.30
C GLU A 132 -9.34 3.49 1.37
N ALA A 133 -9.98 4.48 1.99
CA ALA A 133 -9.43 5.83 2.10
C ALA A 133 -8.17 5.85 2.96
N VAL A 134 -8.25 5.25 4.15
CA VAL A 134 -7.22 5.36 5.17
C VAL A 134 -6.33 4.11 5.26
N PRO A 135 -5.00 4.26 5.34
CA PRO A 135 -4.09 3.12 5.24
C PRO A 135 -4.28 2.09 6.37
N TRP A 136 -4.55 2.53 7.61
CA TRP A 136 -4.72 1.65 8.78
C TRP A 136 -5.97 0.76 8.76
N ARG A 137 -6.84 0.90 7.76
CA ARG A 137 -8.00 0.01 7.53
C ARG A 137 -7.85 -0.87 6.29
N CYS A 138 -6.70 -0.81 5.61
CA CYS A 138 -6.42 -1.55 4.38
C CYS A 138 -5.19 -2.43 4.54
N HIS A 139 -5.12 -3.53 3.76
CA HIS A 139 -3.93 -4.38 3.70
C HIS A 139 -2.68 -3.63 3.23
N ARG A 140 -2.82 -2.49 2.53
CA ARG A 140 -1.67 -1.70 2.08
C ARG A 140 -0.79 -1.21 3.23
N SER A 141 -1.29 -1.11 4.47
CA SER A 141 -0.43 -0.82 5.63
C SER A 141 0.52 -1.98 5.94
N LEU A 142 0.10 -3.23 5.74
CA LEU A 142 0.94 -4.41 5.96
C LEU A 142 1.99 -4.57 4.84
N VAL A 143 1.64 -4.19 3.61
CA VAL A 143 2.64 -4.04 2.54
C VAL A 143 3.66 -2.96 2.91
N ALA A 144 3.19 -1.82 3.44
CA ALA A 144 4.05 -0.74 3.88
C ALA A 144 4.96 -1.15 5.05
N ASP A 145 4.46 -1.94 6.00
CA ASP A 145 5.27 -2.56 7.06
C ASP A 145 6.42 -3.35 6.41
N ALA A 146 6.11 -4.29 5.50
CA ALA A 146 7.11 -5.14 4.83
C ALA A 146 8.14 -4.36 4.00
N LEU A 147 7.76 -3.24 3.38
CA LEU A 147 8.67 -2.32 2.71
C LEU A 147 9.58 -1.62 3.72
N ASN A 148 9.02 -1.15 4.83
CA ASN A 148 9.75 -0.39 5.86
C ASN A 148 10.85 -1.24 6.53
N VAL A 149 10.55 -2.50 6.89
CA VAL A 149 11.56 -3.44 7.43
C VAL A 149 12.68 -3.75 6.41
N ARG A 150 12.42 -3.62 5.10
CA ARG A 150 13.46 -3.74 4.04
C ARG A 150 14.22 -2.43 3.80
N GLY A 151 13.98 -1.40 4.60
CA GLY A 151 14.61 -0.08 4.45
C GLY A 151 14.07 0.72 3.27
N ILE A 152 12.93 0.33 2.68
CA ILE A 152 12.30 1.07 1.59
C ILE A 152 11.37 2.13 2.19
N PRO A 153 11.62 3.44 1.97
CA PRO A 153 10.79 4.50 2.53
C PRO A 153 9.38 4.45 1.95
N VAL A 154 8.37 4.55 2.83
CA VAL A 154 6.97 4.58 2.40
C VAL A 154 6.31 5.89 2.85
N VAL A 155 5.65 6.56 1.91
CA VAL A 155 4.90 7.80 2.13
C VAL A 155 3.40 7.54 1.99
N GLU A 156 2.64 7.80 3.04
CA GLU A 156 1.19 7.70 3.03
C GLU A 156 0.57 9.02 2.57
N ILE A 157 -0.07 9.02 1.40
CA ILE A 157 -0.82 10.16 0.87
C ILE A 157 -2.19 10.18 1.53
N LEU A 158 -2.51 11.26 2.26
CA LEU A 158 -3.81 11.44 2.93
C LEU A 158 -4.67 12.48 2.20
N SER A 159 -4.05 13.50 1.62
CA SER A 159 -4.70 14.50 0.76
C SER A 159 -3.67 15.21 -0.13
N GLN A 160 -4.08 16.23 -0.88
CA GLN A 160 -3.17 17.03 -1.73
C GLN A 160 -2.10 17.79 -0.92
N SER A 161 -2.33 18.04 0.37
CA SER A 161 -1.42 18.80 1.24
C SER A 161 -1.06 18.07 2.53
N ASP A 162 -1.53 16.84 2.71
CA ASP A 162 -1.30 16.04 3.91
C ASP A 162 -0.77 14.66 3.55
N TYR A 163 0.37 14.33 4.14
CA TYR A 163 1.06 13.08 3.99
C TYR A 163 1.88 12.80 5.24
N ARG A 164 2.30 11.55 5.39
CA ARG A 164 3.24 11.18 6.46
C ARG A 164 4.11 10.01 6.03
N ALA A 165 5.28 9.91 6.64
CA ALA A 165 6.05 8.67 6.56
C ALA A 165 5.26 7.55 7.26
N HIS A 166 5.23 6.37 6.63
CA HIS A 166 4.68 5.18 7.25
C HIS A 166 5.45 4.85 8.54
N LYS A 167 4.71 4.44 9.56
CA LYS A 167 5.26 3.94 10.81
C LYS A 167 4.85 2.49 10.95
N LEU A 168 5.83 1.65 11.31
CA LEU A 168 5.62 0.23 11.53
C LEU A 168 4.44 0.03 12.51
N THR A 169 3.59 -0.94 12.22
CA THR A 169 2.51 -1.37 13.11
C THR A 169 3.09 -1.63 14.52
N PRO A 170 2.56 -1.00 15.60
CA PRO A 170 3.26 -0.96 16.89
C PRO A 170 3.60 -2.31 17.54
N PHE A 171 2.77 -3.33 17.30
CA PHE A 171 2.93 -4.69 17.84
C PHE A 171 3.54 -5.66 16.81
N ALA A 172 4.09 -5.14 15.71
CA ALA A 172 4.78 -5.95 14.73
C ALA A 172 6.12 -6.46 15.31
N HIS A 173 6.41 -7.73 15.05
CA HIS A 173 7.68 -8.37 15.36
C HIS A 173 8.51 -8.49 14.08
N VAL A 174 9.75 -7.99 14.12
CA VAL A 174 10.68 -7.99 12.98
C VAL A 174 11.81 -8.96 13.24
N ASP A 175 12.05 -9.88 12.30
CA ASP A 175 13.20 -10.77 12.26
C ASP A 175 13.85 -10.68 10.87
N GLY A 176 15.03 -10.04 10.80
CA GLY A 176 15.66 -9.68 9.53
C GLY A 176 14.72 -8.83 8.67
N THR A 177 14.33 -9.33 7.49
CA THR A 177 13.38 -8.67 6.58
C THR A 177 11.94 -9.17 6.75
N THR A 178 11.70 -10.10 7.66
CA THR A 178 10.40 -10.72 7.89
C THR A 178 9.64 -9.96 8.97
N VAL A 179 8.36 -9.68 8.72
CA VAL A 179 7.46 -9.07 9.69
C VAL A 179 6.31 -10.01 10.01
N THR A 180 6.03 -10.16 11.29
CA THR A 180 4.93 -10.94 11.84
C THR A 180 4.21 -10.15 12.92
N TYR A 181 3.04 -10.61 13.35
CA TYR A 181 2.17 -9.87 14.28
C TYR A 181 1.62 -10.79 15.39
N PRO A 182 2.50 -11.40 16.20
CA PRO A 182 2.07 -12.24 17.31
C PRO A 182 1.28 -11.42 18.33
N ARG A 183 0.40 -12.08 19.08
CA ARG A 183 -0.21 -11.45 20.25
C ARG A 183 0.89 -11.20 21.28
N GLU A 184 0.93 -10.00 21.87
CA GLU A 184 1.80 -9.73 23.01
C GLU A 184 1.57 -10.80 24.08
N GLN A 185 2.63 -11.52 24.41
CA GLN A 185 2.63 -12.38 25.59
C GLN A 185 2.85 -11.45 26.77
N SER A 186 1.88 -11.42 27.71
CA SER A 186 2.11 -10.77 28.99
C SER A 186 3.30 -11.47 29.65
N THR A 187 4.43 -10.78 29.72
CA THR A 187 5.56 -11.21 30.53
C THR A 187 5.07 -11.24 31.97
N LEU A 188 4.76 -12.43 32.48
CA LEU A 188 4.61 -12.65 33.92
C LEU A 188 6.02 -12.50 34.51
N LEU A 189 6.32 -11.29 34.98
CA LEU A 189 7.41 -11.04 35.92
C LEU A 189 6.98 -11.48 37.32
#